data_AF-A0A505HY76-F1
#
_entry.id   AF-A0A505HY76-F1
#
_cell.length_a   1.000
_cell.length_b   1.000
_cell.length_c   1.000
_cell.angle_alpha   90.00
_cell.angle_beta   90.00
_cell.angle_gamma   90.00
#
_symmetry.space_group_name_H-M   'P 1'
#
loop_
_entity.id
_entity.type
_entity.pdbx_description
1 polymer ?
#
loop_
_entity_poly.entity_id
_entity_poly.type
_entity_poly.pdbx_seq_one_letter_code
_entity_poly.pdbx_strand_id
1 'polypeptide(L)'
;MDADRHNPRCAKAEKHRCVCSECGGSQHGVQGWLDLVNQDDAGRRGRREFFENKLSWTQDRSQRAQKDRVNREVATDLARADIADWLATTPPPHAGGETEAYPSPAEQVTALAEEMARGAWREITPELDRAAADARGVRRDLTHHGWCDLFIAMARVVEATRRGFDSIPGQVKHMILRSPLQAGRPNVTEAVVGLIVDKAWRGFQVAAFSGVPLLDLISNEEALRALRILAVFICPAPAQHPAVRQHALTPLGEDATKILTDRTRARLAELFTDPPPDGVALTGG
;
A
#
# COMPACT_ATOMS: atom_id res chain seq x y z
N MET A 1 28.01 2.61 -0.83
CA MET A 1 27.16 3.47 -1.68
C MET A 1 26.12 4.10 -0.77
N ASP A 2 25.90 5.41 -0.87
CA ASP A 2 24.98 6.13 0.02
C ASP A 2 23.55 5.62 -0.12
N ALA A 3 22.94 5.23 1.00
CA ALA A 3 21.52 4.88 1.09
C ALA A 3 20.59 6.08 0.75
N ASP A 4 21.16 7.28 0.61
CA ASP A 4 20.48 8.51 0.21
C ASP A 4 20.46 8.76 -1.30
N ARG A 5 21.12 7.92 -2.13
CA ARG A 5 20.94 7.96 -3.59
C ARG A 5 19.62 7.29 -3.96
N HIS A 6 18.53 8.01 -3.74
CA HIS A 6 17.21 7.67 -4.26
C HIS A 6 16.84 8.64 -5.37
N ASN A 7 16.50 8.14 -6.55
CA ASN A 7 15.90 8.94 -7.61
C ASN A 7 14.58 9.58 -7.13
N PRO A 8 14.50 10.93 -6.95
CA PRO A 8 13.29 11.58 -6.44
C PRO A 8 12.05 11.33 -7.31
N ARG A 9 12.26 11.02 -8.60
CA ARG A 9 11.18 10.66 -9.52
C ARG A 9 10.51 9.34 -9.15
N CYS A 10 11.21 8.43 -8.47
CA CYS A 10 10.61 7.19 -7.98
C CYS A 10 9.62 7.47 -6.83
N ALA A 11 9.98 8.36 -5.91
CA ALA A 11 9.09 8.72 -4.80
C ALA A 11 7.80 9.43 -5.24
N LYS A 12 7.86 10.13 -6.38
CA LYS A 12 6.71 10.80 -7.00
C LYS A 12 6.19 10.07 -8.24
N ALA A 13 6.54 8.78 -8.39
CA ALA A 13 6.18 8.02 -9.59
C ALA A 13 4.67 7.76 -9.65
N GLU A 14 4.10 8.06 -10.82
CA GLU A 14 2.68 7.81 -11.11
C GLU A 14 2.47 6.57 -12.00
N LYS A 15 3.56 5.93 -12.42
CA LYS A 15 3.49 4.78 -13.33
C LYS A 15 3.11 3.51 -12.58
N HIS A 16 2.34 2.65 -13.25
CA HIS A 16 1.94 1.33 -12.76
C HIS A 16 3.04 0.26 -12.79
N ARG A 17 4.29 0.67 -12.60
CA ARG A 17 5.46 -0.21 -12.57
C ARG A 17 6.60 0.48 -11.85
N CYS A 18 7.27 -0.25 -10.95
CA CYS A 18 8.54 0.19 -10.40
C CYS A 18 9.70 -0.54 -11.10
N VAL A 19 10.77 0.18 -11.40
CA VAL A 19 12.03 -0.36 -11.94
C VAL A 19 13.24 0.20 -11.21
N CYS A 20 13.01 0.89 -10.09
CA CYS A 20 14.06 1.55 -9.33
C CYS A 20 14.82 0.52 -8.50
N SER A 21 16.02 0.14 -8.95
CA SER A 21 16.88 -0.77 -8.20
C SER A 21 17.62 -0.09 -7.05
N GLU A 22 17.57 1.24 -6.91
CA GLU A 22 18.23 1.95 -5.79
C GLU A 22 17.44 1.80 -4.50
N CYS A 23 16.13 2.06 -4.54
CA CYS A 23 15.26 1.94 -3.37
C CYS A 23 14.52 0.59 -3.27
N GLY A 24 14.67 -0.29 -4.27
CA GLY A 24 13.95 -1.57 -4.31
C GLY A 24 12.43 -1.42 -4.24
N GLY A 25 11.89 -0.26 -4.63
CA GLY A 25 10.47 0.07 -4.55
C GLY A 25 9.99 0.61 -3.20
N SER A 26 10.85 0.76 -2.19
CA SER A 26 10.47 1.16 -0.82
C SER A 26 9.86 2.56 -0.71
N GLN A 27 9.98 3.36 -1.75
CA GLN A 27 9.46 4.72 -1.77
C GLN A 27 8.52 4.97 -2.96
N HIS A 28 8.24 3.98 -3.80
CA HIS A 28 7.55 4.19 -5.09
C HIS A 28 6.20 4.90 -4.91
N GLY A 29 6.05 6.09 -5.49
CA GLY A 29 4.81 6.86 -5.50
C GLY A 29 4.36 7.46 -4.16
N VAL A 30 4.89 7.01 -3.02
CA VAL A 30 4.44 7.39 -1.67
C VAL A 30 4.48 8.90 -1.46
N GLN A 31 5.61 9.54 -1.77
CA GLN A 31 5.75 10.99 -1.61
C GLN A 31 4.81 11.74 -2.56
N GLY A 32 4.57 11.23 -3.78
CA GLY A 32 3.63 11.85 -4.71
C GLY A 32 2.21 11.92 -4.17
N TRP A 33 1.75 10.86 -3.48
CA TRP A 33 0.44 10.84 -2.84
C TRP A 33 0.39 11.69 -1.56
N LEU A 34 1.45 11.69 -0.73
CA LEU A 34 1.52 12.56 0.44
C LEU A 34 1.64 14.05 0.07
N ASP A 35 2.34 14.38 -1.02
CA ASP A 35 2.37 15.74 -1.56
C ASP A 35 0.96 16.17 -2.00
N LEU A 36 0.15 15.26 -2.56
CA LEU A 36 -1.24 15.54 -2.94
C LEU A 36 -2.12 15.84 -1.72
N VAL A 37 -1.93 15.12 -0.59
CA VAL A 37 -2.63 15.41 0.68
C VAL A 37 -2.43 16.86 1.12
N ASN A 38 -1.21 17.39 0.92
CA ASN A 38 -0.84 18.75 1.32
C ASN A 38 -1.22 19.84 0.31
N GLN A 39 -1.79 19.49 -0.85
CA GLN A 39 -2.30 20.49 -1.80
C GLN A 39 -3.62 21.08 -1.32
N ASP A 40 -4.00 22.23 -1.88
CA ASP A 40 -5.33 22.80 -1.68
C ASP A 40 -6.42 21.95 -2.36
N ASP A 41 -7.69 22.23 -2.02
CA ASP A 41 -8.82 21.47 -2.57
C ASP A 41 -8.89 21.55 -4.10
N ALA A 42 -8.43 22.66 -4.69
CA ALA A 42 -8.40 22.83 -6.15
C ALA A 42 -7.39 21.89 -6.80
N GLY A 43 -6.19 21.76 -6.25
CA GLY A 43 -5.16 20.83 -6.70
C GLY A 43 -5.63 19.37 -6.61
N ARG A 44 -6.24 18.99 -5.48
CA ARG A 44 -6.75 17.62 -5.29
C ARG A 44 -7.92 17.29 -6.22
N ARG A 45 -8.89 18.21 -6.39
CA ARG A 45 -9.97 18.07 -7.39
C ARG A 45 -9.44 17.96 -8.81
N GLY A 46 -8.50 18.83 -9.21
CA GLY A 46 -7.89 18.77 -10.53
C GLY A 46 -7.17 17.44 -10.79
N ARG A 47 -6.52 16.88 -9.75
CA ARG A 47 -5.89 15.56 -9.84
C ARG A 47 -6.91 14.44 -10.00
N ARG A 48 -8.04 14.50 -9.29
CA ARG A 48 -9.15 13.57 -9.47
C ARG A 48 -9.73 13.64 -10.88
N GLU A 49 -10.06 14.84 -11.35
CA GLU A 49 -10.60 15.07 -12.69
C GLU A 49 -9.67 14.54 -13.78
N PHE A 50 -8.36 14.71 -13.62
CA PHE A 50 -7.36 14.12 -14.51
C PHE A 50 -7.50 12.60 -14.64
N PHE A 51 -7.75 11.87 -13.55
CA PHE A 51 -8.00 10.43 -13.60
C PHE A 51 -9.37 10.11 -14.19
N GLU A 52 -10.43 10.84 -13.81
CA GLU A 52 -11.77 10.63 -14.36
C GLU A 52 -11.79 10.79 -15.90
N ASN A 53 -11.05 11.76 -16.43
CA ASN A 53 -10.92 12.00 -17.88
C ASN A 53 -10.18 10.88 -18.64
N LYS A 54 -9.50 9.96 -17.95
CA LYS A 54 -8.86 8.78 -18.56
C LYS A 54 -9.79 7.57 -18.65
N LEU A 55 -10.92 7.59 -17.95
CA LEU A 55 -11.90 6.51 -18.04
C LEU A 55 -12.47 6.47 -19.46
N SER A 56 -12.53 5.27 -20.02
CA SER A 56 -13.01 5.08 -21.39
C SER A 56 -13.84 3.81 -21.47
N TRP A 57 -15.10 3.95 -21.85
CA TRP A 57 -16.05 2.85 -21.97
C TRP A 57 -16.33 2.55 -23.44
N THR A 58 -16.45 1.28 -23.79
CA THR A 58 -16.77 0.86 -25.16
C THR A 58 -17.69 -0.34 -25.17
N GLN A 59 -18.64 -0.35 -26.10
CA GLN A 59 -19.45 -1.53 -26.37
C GLN A 59 -18.71 -2.55 -27.26
N ASP A 60 -17.66 -2.10 -27.98
CA ASP A 60 -16.84 -2.94 -28.85
C ASP A 60 -16.12 -4.02 -28.05
N ARG A 61 -16.49 -5.28 -28.30
CA ARG A 61 -15.92 -6.45 -27.63
C ARG A 61 -14.42 -6.60 -27.88
N SER A 62 -13.94 -6.21 -29.06
CA SER A 62 -12.52 -6.34 -29.44
C SER A 62 -11.62 -5.41 -28.62
N GLN A 63 -12.16 -4.27 -28.17
CA GLN A 63 -11.43 -3.27 -27.39
C GLN A 63 -11.71 -3.37 -25.88
N ARG A 64 -12.78 -4.06 -25.47
CA ARG A 64 -13.26 -4.13 -24.10
C ARG A 64 -12.18 -4.55 -23.11
N ALA A 65 -11.48 -5.67 -23.35
CA ALA A 65 -10.47 -6.16 -22.42
C ALA A 65 -9.34 -5.14 -22.15
N GLN A 66 -8.87 -4.45 -23.19
CA GLN A 66 -7.86 -3.42 -23.05
C GLN A 66 -8.39 -2.20 -22.29
N LYS A 67 -9.63 -1.78 -22.59
CA LYS A 67 -10.28 -0.67 -21.90
C LYS A 67 -10.53 -1.02 -20.43
N ASP A 68 -10.96 -2.23 -20.12
CA ASP A 68 -11.15 -2.71 -18.75
C ASP A 68 -9.83 -2.74 -17.99
N ARG A 69 -8.72 -3.14 -18.62
CA ARG A 69 -7.39 -3.07 -18.01
C ARG A 69 -7.02 -1.63 -17.63
N VAL A 70 -7.20 -0.68 -18.56
CA VAL A 70 -6.94 0.74 -18.31
C VAL A 70 -7.89 1.30 -17.26
N ASN A 71 -9.18 0.97 -17.33
CA ASN A 71 -10.18 1.42 -16.37
C ASN A 71 -9.90 0.87 -14.97
N ARG A 72 -9.41 -0.37 -14.83
CA ARG A 72 -8.98 -0.96 -13.56
C ARG A 72 -7.83 -0.17 -12.93
N GLU A 73 -6.83 0.17 -13.74
CA GLU A 73 -5.71 1.03 -13.33
C GLU A 73 -6.22 2.40 -12.84
N VAL A 74 -7.03 3.08 -13.66
CA VAL A 74 -7.60 4.38 -13.33
C VAL A 74 -8.50 4.33 -12.09
N ALA A 75 -9.29 3.26 -11.92
CA ALA A 75 -10.14 3.09 -10.74
C ALA A 75 -9.32 2.96 -9.45
N THR A 76 -8.16 2.31 -9.50
CA THR A 76 -7.25 2.27 -8.34
C THR A 76 -6.54 3.60 -8.09
N ASP A 77 -6.29 4.41 -9.11
CA ASP A 77 -5.79 5.77 -8.94
C ASP A 77 -6.86 6.72 -8.36
N LEU A 78 -8.12 6.56 -8.74
CA LEU A 78 -9.24 7.27 -8.11
C LEU A 78 -9.39 6.90 -6.64
N ALA A 79 -9.15 5.63 -6.26
CA ALA A 79 -9.14 5.23 -4.87
C ALA A 79 -8.00 5.89 -4.09
N ARG A 80 -6.83 6.07 -4.70
CA ARG A 80 -5.72 6.81 -4.07
C ARG A 80 -6.02 8.30 -3.93
N ALA A 81 -6.69 8.90 -4.91
CA ALA A 81 -7.16 10.28 -4.82
C ALA A 81 -8.19 10.44 -3.69
N ASP A 82 -9.16 9.52 -3.57
CA ASP A 82 -10.13 9.49 -2.46
C ASP A 82 -9.42 9.41 -1.09
N ILE A 83 -8.44 8.50 -0.96
CA ILE A 83 -7.64 8.38 0.26
C ILE A 83 -6.88 9.69 0.55
N ALA A 84 -6.27 10.31 -0.46
CA ALA A 84 -5.54 11.56 -0.27
C ALA A 84 -6.46 12.71 0.15
N ASP A 85 -7.67 12.80 -0.43
CA ASP A 85 -8.69 13.75 -0.02
C ASP A 85 -9.14 13.52 1.42
N TRP A 86 -9.36 12.25 1.81
CA TRP A 86 -9.72 11.90 3.18
C TRP A 86 -8.62 12.23 4.18
N LEU A 87 -7.35 11.91 3.87
CA LEU A 87 -6.20 12.27 4.73
C LEU A 87 -6.03 13.78 4.89
N ALA A 88 -6.44 14.57 3.90
CA ALA A 88 -6.37 16.04 3.96
C ALA A 88 -7.46 16.64 4.88
N THR A 89 -8.45 15.86 5.31
CA THR A 89 -9.46 16.32 6.25
C THR A 89 -8.87 16.45 7.65
N THR A 90 -8.71 17.67 8.14
CA THR A 90 -8.29 17.91 9.51
C THR A 90 -9.42 17.51 10.46
N PRO A 91 -9.15 16.73 11.53
CA PRO A 91 -10.12 16.57 12.60
C PRO A 91 -10.49 17.96 13.16
N PRO A 92 -11.77 18.23 13.46
CA PRO A 92 -12.13 19.49 14.10
C PRO A 92 -11.33 19.62 15.42
N PRO A 93 -10.77 20.80 15.73
CA PRO A 93 -10.02 21.00 16.96
C PRO A 93 -10.89 20.60 18.14
N HIS A 94 -10.37 19.70 18.98
CA HIS A 94 -11.09 19.26 20.17
C HIS A 94 -11.38 20.48 21.04
N ALA A 95 -12.66 20.75 21.26
CA ALA A 95 -13.11 21.81 22.13
C ALA A 95 -12.83 21.42 23.59
N GLY A 96 -11.61 21.70 24.06
CA GLY A 96 -11.26 21.68 25.47
C GLY A 96 -10.06 20.80 25.82
N GLY A 97 -9.02 21.45 26.35
CA GLY A 97 -8.00 20.83 27.21
C GLY A 97 -6.75 20.35 26.50
N GLU A 98 -5.60 20.73 27.07
CA GLU A 98 -4.23 20.33 26.75
C GLU A 98 -4.03 18.80 26.86
N THR A 99 -4.65 18.05 25.95
CA THR A 99 -4.34 16.64 25.73
C THR A 99 -3.37 16.59 24.55
N GLU A 100 -2.26 15.89 24.70
CA GLU A 100 -1.30 15.63 23.61
C GLU A 100 -2.10 15.24 22.35
N ALA A 101 -2.01 16.06 21.30
CA ALA A 101 -2.84 15.88 20.12
C ALA A 101 -2.50 14.51 19.51
N TYR A 102 -3.49 13.61 19.47
CA TYR A 102 -3.34 12.35 18.74
C TYR A 102 -2.92 12.66 17.30
N PRO A 103 -1.92 11.93 16.74
CA PRO A 103 -1.46 12.19 15.39
C PRO A 103 -2.62 12.02 14.42
N SER A 104 -2.80 12.99 13.53
CA SER A 104 -3.78 12.93 12.45
C SER A 104 -3.53 11.71 11.56
N PRO A 105 -4.54 11.21 10.82
CA PRO A 105 -4.34 10.09 9.91
C PRO A 105 -3.21 10.31 8.90
N ALA A 106 -3.03 11.56 8.42
CA ALA A 106 -1.93 11.91 7.52
C ALA A 106 -0.56 11.79 8.21
N GLU A 107 -0.42 12.23 9.46
CA GLU A 107 0.81 12.08 10.25
C GLU A 107 1.11 10.61 10.53
N GLN A 108 0.11 9.80 10.86
CA GLN A 108 0.29 8.35 11.08
C GLN A 108 0.79 7.64 9.81
N VAL A 109 0.16 7.88 8.66
CA VAL A 109 0.60 7.29 7.37
C VAL A 109 2.01 7.77 7.01
N THR A 110 2.32 9.05 7.26
CA THR A 110 3.64 9.63 7.00
C THR A 110 4.71 9.00 7.89
N ALA A 111 4.43 8.83 9.19
CA ALA A 111 5.34 8.18 10.13
C ALA A 111 5.61 6.73 9.75
N LEU A 112 4.57 5.95 9.39
CA LEU A 112 4.77 4.58 8.91
C LEU A 112 5.57 4.53 7.60
N ALA A 113 5.31 5.45 6.67
CA ALA A 113 6.08 5.52 5.42
C ALA A 113 7.57 5.83 5.67
N GLU A 114 7.85 6.77 6.59
CA GLU A 114 9.22 7.09 6.98
C GLU A 114 9.89 5.90 7.64
N GLU A 115 9.32 5.34 8.70
CA GLU A 115 10.01 4.33 9.52
C GLU A 115 10.01 2.95 8.87
N MET A 116 8.86 2.49 8.38
CA MET A 116 8.72 1.11 7.87
C MET A 116 9.26 0.93 6.46
N ALA A 117 9.33 2.00 5.67
CA ALA A 117 9.73 1.92 4.27
C ALA A 117 11.08 2.60 4.03
N ARG A 118 11.18 3.92 4.25
CA ARG A 118 12.42 4.68 3.99
C ARG A 118 13.52 4.33 4.99
N GLY A 119 13.22 4.38 6.29
CA GLY A 119 14.10 4.07 7.41
C GLY A 119 14.54 2.61 7.38
N ALA A 120 13.59 1.67 7.32
CA ALA A 120 13.89 0.26 7.15
C ALA A 120 14.80 0.01 5.93
N TRP A 121 14.54 0.65 4.78
CA TRP A 121 15.39 0.47 3.60
C TRP A 121 16.83 0.97 3.80
N ARG A 122 17.02 2.07 4.53
CA ARG A 122 18.37 2.58 4.87
C ARG A 122 19.17 1.56 5.68
N GLU A 123 18.52 0.79 6.55
CA GLU A 123 19.17 -0.30 7.30
C GLU A 123 19.34 -1.59 6.49
N ILE A 124 18.33 -1.97 5.69
CA ILE A 124 18.34 -3.19 4.88
C ILE A 124 19.45 -3.13 3.82
N THR A 125 19.63 -1.99 3.16
CA THR A 125 20.56 -1.82 2.03
C THR A 125 22.00 -2.27 2.32
N PRO A 126 22.68 -1.75 3.38
CA PRO A 126 24.05 -2.17 3.69
C PRO A 126 24.14 -3.62 4.16
N GLU A 127 23.10 -4.17 4.78
CA GLU A 127 23.06 -5.58 5.18
C GLU A 127 22.90 -6.49 3.96
N LEU A 128 22.03 -6.14 3.02
CA LEU A 128 21.88 -6.84 1.73
C LEU A 128 23.17 -6.81 0.92
N ASP A 129 23.83 -5.65 0.80
CA ASP A 129 25.10 -5.53 0.06
C ASP A 129 26.22 -6.41 0.64
N ARG A 130 26.20 -6.64 1.96
CA ARG A 130 27.17 -7.50 2.63
C ARG A 130 26.83 -8.99 2.54
N ALA A 131 25.56 -9.33 2.64
CA ALA A 131 25.11 -10.72 2.84
C ALA A 131 24.62 -11.41 1.57
N ALA A 132 24.10 -10.67 0.59
CA ALA A 132 23.47 -11.26 -0.59
C ALA A 132 24.46 -11.37 -1.76
N ALA A 133 24.57 -12.58 -2.34
CA ALA A 133 25.40 -12.81 -3.53
C ALA A 133 24.97 -11.95 -4.73
N ASP A 134 23.66 -11.69 -4.87
CA ASP A 134 23.10 -10.78 -5.88
C ASP A 134 22.16 -9.74 -5.23
N ALA A 135 22.73 -8.78 -4.49
CA ALA A 135 21.98 -7.67 -3.89
C ALA A 135 21.20 -6.85 -4.94
N ARG A 136 21.69 -6.75 -6.17
CA ARG A 136 21.01 -6.03 -7.26
C ARG A 136 19.78 -6.79 -7.76
N GLY A 137 19.88 -8.11 -7.87
CA GLY A 137 18.76 -9.02 -8.14
C GLY A 137 17.68 -8.89 -7.08
N VAL A 138 18.06 -8.94 -5.79
CA VAL A 138 17.12 -8.71 -4.67
C VAL A 138 16.38 -7.38 -4.82
N ARG A 139 17.11 -6.28 -5.01
CA ARG A 139 16.51 -4.95 -5.19
C ARG A 139 15.51 -4.89 -6.33
N ARG A 140 15.86 -5.47 -7.48
CA ARG A 140 14.99 -5.54 -8.65
C ARG A 140 13.73 -6.36 -8.36
N ASP A 141 13.87 -7.51 -7.72
CA ASP A 141 12.75 -8.37 -7.40
C ASP A 141 11.79 -7.72 -6.39
N LEU A 142 12.29 -6.95 -5.43
CA LEU A 142 11.45 -6.18 -4.49
C LEU A 142 10.59 -5.11 -5.19
N THR A 143 11.01 -4.59 -6.34
CA THR A 143 10.17 -3.67 -7.14
C THR A 143 8.89 -4.35 -7.66
N HIS A 144 8.86 -5.68 -7.71
CA HIS A 144 7.69 -6.48 -8.04
C HIS A 144 6.85 -6.75 -6.79
N HIS A 145 6.22 -5.68 -6.29
CA HIS A 145 5.25 -5.72 -5.19
C HIS A 145 5.79 -6.15 -3.82
N GLY A 146 7.12 -6.16 -3.58
CA GLY A 146 7.71 -6.59 -2.30
C GLY A 146 7.15 -5.85 -1.08
N TRP A 147 7.10 -4.51 -1.14
CA TRP A 147 6.68 -3.67 -0.02
C TRP A 147 5.18 -3.69 0.25
N CYS A 148 4.36 -3.63 -0.79
CA CYS A 148 2.90 -3.70 -0.61
C CYS A 148 2.45 -5.11 -0.18
N ASP A 149 3.13 -6.18 -0.62
CA ASP A 149 2.87 -7.54 -0.14
C ASP A 149 3.24 -7.68 1.34
N LEU A 150 4.36 -7.10 1.78
CA LEU A 150 4.74 -6.98 3.18
C LEU A 150 3.69 -6.25 4.03
N PHE A 151 3.27 -5.04 3.63
CA PHE A 151 2.33 -4.25 4.42
C PHE A 151 0.94 -4.89 4.49
N ILE A 152 0.49 -5.56 3.43
CA ILE A 152 -0.73 -6.36 3.47
C ILE A 152 -0.57 -7.57 4.40
N ALA A 153 0.55 -8.28 4.33
CA ALA A 153 0.83 -9.38 5.25
C ALA A 153 0.79 -8.88 6.71
N MET A 154 1.43 -7.75 7.01
CA MET A 154 1.40 -7.13 8.34
C MET A 154 -0.03 -6.76 8.78
N ALA A 155 -0.79 -6.06 7.94
CA ALA A 155 -2.17 -5.69 8.27
C ALA A 155 -3.04 -6.91 8.58
N ARG A 156 -2.89 -7.99 7.80
CA ARG A 156 -3.62 -9.25 8.03
C ARG A 156 -3.21 -9.95 9.32
N VAL A 157 -1.91 -9.99 9.64
CA VAL A 157 -1.46 -10.59 10.92
C VAL A 157 -1.98 -9.76 12.08
N VAL A 158 -1.82 -8.43 12.05
CA VAL A 158 -2.26 -7.54 13.13
C VAL A 158 -3.77 -7.70 13.36
N GLU A 159 -4.57 -7.71 12.29
CA GLU A 159 -6.03 -7.92 12.36
C GLU A 159 -6.42 -9.29 12.93
N ALA A 160 -5.73 -10.35 12.52
CA ALA A 160 -6.04 -11.71 12.98
C ALA A 160 -5.50 -12.02 14.39
N THR A 161 -4.45 -11.31 14.83
CA THR A 161 -3.72 -11.65 16.04
C THR A 161 -4.43 -11.15 17.29
N ARG A 162 -5.14 -12.06 17.94
CA ARG A 162 -5.68 -11.85 19.29
C ARG A 162 -4.70 -12.18 20.42
N ARG A 163 -3.48 -12.65 20.10
CA ARG A 163 -2.47 -13.13 21.07
C ARG A 163 -1.05 -12.72 20.67
N GLY A 164 -0.34 -12.05 21.59
CA GLY A 164 1.12 -11.91 21.58
C GLY A 164 1.70 -11.13 20.40
N PHE A 165 1.90 -9.83 20.62
CA PHE A 165 2.52 -8.89 19.68
C PHE A 165 3.87 -9.39 19.12
N ASP A 166 4.65 -10.11 19.94
CA ASP A 166 5.98 -10.62 19.55
C ASP A 166 5.94 -11.74 18.50
N SER A 167 4.80 -12.39 18.29
CA SER A 167 4.66 -13.45 17.28
C SER A 167 4.43 -12.92 15.87
N ILE A 168 4.12 -11.62 15.74
CA ILE A 168 3.72 -11.00 14.48
C ILE A 168 4.78 -11.16 13.37
N PRO A 169 6.08 -10.86 13.61
CA PRO A 169 7.10 -10.99 12.57
C PRO A 169 7.20 -12.39 11.98
N GLY A 170 7.12 -13.43 12.83
CA GLY A 170 7.18 -14.82 12.38
C GLY A 170 6.03 -15.19 11.45
N GLN A 171 4.81 -14.76 11.78
CA GLN A 171 3.63 -14.99 10.94
C GLN A 171 3.68 -14.20 9.62
N VAL A 172 4.17 -12.96 9.66
CA VAL A 172 4.36 -12.13 8.46
C VAL A 172 5.37 -12.77 7.51
N LYS A 173 6.52 -13.24 8.01
CA LYS A 173 7.52 -13.98 7.22
C LYS A 173 6.89 -15.18 6.52
N HIS A 174 6.11 -15.98 7.27
CA HIS A 174 5.43 -17.15 6.71
C HIS A 174 4.46 -16.80 5.59
N MET A 175 3.69 -15.71 5.73
CA MET A 175 2.77 -15.28 4.68
C MET A 175 3.48 -14.80 3.42
N ILE A 176 4.55 -14.02 3.55
CA ILE A 176 5.30 -13.52 2.37
C ILE A 176 5.93 -14.66 1.59
N LEU A 177 6.51 -15.65 2.27
CA LEU A 177 7.12 -16.82 1.63
C LEU A 177 6.09 -17.67 0.87
N ARG A 178 4.81 -17.63 1.27
CA ARG A 178 3.71 -18.33 0.61
C ARG A 178 2.91 -17.45 -0.35
N SER A 179 3.30 -16.18 -0.53
CA SER A 179 2.63 -15.27 -1.43
C SER A 179 2.75 -15.77 -2.88
N PRO A 180 1.67 -15.75 -3.69
CA PRO A 180 1.76 -16.07 -5.12
C PRO A 180 2.77 -15.18 -5.87
N LEU A 181 3.02 -13.97 -5.37
CA LEU A 181 3.99 -13.03 -5.94
C LEU A 181 5.44 -13.46 -5.74
N GLN A 182 5.69 -14.41 -4.82
CA GLN A 182 7.03 -14.91 -4.51
C GLN A 182 7.68 -15.61 -5.71
N ALA A 183 6.89 -16.24 -6.59
CA ALA A 183 7.39 -16.84 -7.83
C ALA A 183 8.05 -15.81 -8.76
N GLY A 184 7.63 -14.53 -8.69
CA GLY A 184 8.23 -13.42 -9.45
C GLY A 184 9.44 -12.78 -8.77
N ARG A 185 9.89 -13.30 -7.62
CA ARG A 185 10.96 -12.72 -6.80
C ARG A 185 12.04 -13.75 -6.43
N PRO A 186 12.68 -14.42 -7.40
CA PRO A 186 13.57 -15.55 -7.14
C PRO A 186 14.78 -15.24 -6.24
N ASN A 187 15.25 -13.98 -6.21
CA ASN A 187 16.37 -13.56 -5.38
C ASN A 187 15.95 -13.19 -3.95
N VAL A 188 14.65 -13.00 -3.69
CA VAL A 188 14.13 -12.65 -2.37
C VAL A 188 13.99 -13.94 -1.55
N THR A 189 15.11 -14.44 -1.03
CA THR A 189 15.17 -15.68 -0.25
C THR A 189 14.54 -15.53 1.14
N GLU A 190 14.42 -16.63 1.88
CA GLU A 190 13.97 -16.61 3.27
C GLU A 190 14.80 -15.68 4.17
N ALA A 191 16.12 -15.64 3.99
CA ALA A 191 16.98 -14.73 4.73
C ALA A 191 16.67 -13.25 4.42
N VAL A 192 16.40 -12.94 3.14
CA VAL A 192 16.02 -11.58 2.71
C VAL A 192 14.65 -11.21 3.27
N VAL A 193 13.67 -12.12 3.22
CA VAL A 193 12.34 -11.90 3.83
C VAL A 193 12.50 -11.66 5.33
N GLY A 194 13.32 -12.46 6.01
CA GLY A 194 13.62 -12.30 7.43
C GLY A 194 14.11 -10.87 7.74
N LEU A 195 15.15 -10.44 7.04
CA LEU A 195 15.73 -9.10 7.19
C LEU A 195 14.69 -7.98 6.96
N ILE A 196 13.95 -8.05 5.85
CA ILE A 196 12.99 -6.99 5.49
C ILE A 196 11.86 -6.90 6.52
N VAL A 197 11.30 -8.05 6.92
CA VAL A 197 10.22 -8.10 7.91
C VAL A 197 10.69 -7.57 9.25
N ASP A 198 11.88 -7.97 9.72
CA ASP A 198 12.38 -7.55 11.03
C ASP A 198 12.63 -6.04 11.08
N LYS A 199 13.18 -5.45 10.02
CA LYS A 199 13.43 -4.02 9.93
C LYS A 199 12.14 -3.21 9.78
N ALA A 200 11.22 -3.66 8.93
CA ALA A 200 9.92 -2.99 8.79
C ALA A 200 9.08 -3.11 10.06
N TRP A 201 9.14 -4.24 10.77
CA TRP A 201 8.48 -4.41 12.07
C TRP A 201 9.05 -3.47 13.12
N ARG A 202 10.37 -3.35 13.19
CA ARG A 202 11.00 -2.37 14.08
C ARG A 202 10.56 -0.95 13.74
N GLY A 203 10.51 -0.59 12.46
CA GLY A 203 9.97 0.71 12.01
C GLY A 203 8.51 0.90 12.42
N PHE A 204 7.68 -0.15 12.32
CA PHE A 204 6.30 -0.12 12.79
C PHE A 204 6.24 0.15 14.29
N GLN A 205 7.05 -0.53 15.09
CA GLN A 205 7.14 -0.30 16.53
C GLN A 205 7.54 1.15 16.83
N VAL A 206 8.55 1.70 16.14
CA VAL A 206 8.95 3.10 16.33
C VAL A 206 7.80 4.04 15.99
N ALA A 207 7.24 3.96 14.79
CA ALA A 207 6.16 4.85 14.34
C ALA A 207 4.89 4.73 15.20
N ALA A 208 4.52 3.52 15.59
CA ALA A 208 3.33 3.26 16.40
C ALA A 208 3.50 3.72 17.85
N PHE A 209 4.68 3.56 18.45
CA PHE A 209 4.90 3.83 19.87
C PHE A 209 5.42 5.23 20.18
N SER A 210 5.66 6.08 19.17
CA SER A 210 6.06 7.48 19.35
C SER A 210 4.97 8.42 19.89
N GLY A 211 3.82 7.91 20.35
CA GLY A 211 2.77 8.73 20.96
C GLY A 211 1.50 8.00 21.42
N VAL A 212 1.47 6.67 21.42
CA VAL A 212 0.27 5.89 21.78
C VAL A 212 0.65 4.71 22.70
N PRO A 213 -0.09 4.46 23.80
CA PRO A 213 0.12 3.29 24.65
C PRO A 213 0.01 1.96 23.88
N LEU A 214 0.90 1.02 24.19
CA LEU A 214 1.07 -0.27 23.49
C LEU A 214 -0.21 -1.11 23.36
N LEU A 215 -1.15 -0.97 24.31
CA LEU A 215 -2.38 -1.76 24.38
C LEU A 215 -3.49 -1.23 23.45
N ASP A 216 -3.48 0.06 23.11
CA ASP A 216 -4.48 0.65 22.22
C ASP A 216 -4.23 0.19 20.77
N LEU A 217 -2.97 0.00 20.39
CA LEU A 217 -2.51 -0.40 19.05
C LEU A 217 -2.97 -1.78 18.57
N ILE A 218 -3.08 -2.76 19.46
CA ILE A 218 -3.52 -4.12 19.12
C ILE A 218 -5.03 -4.13 18.80
N SER A 219 -5.77 -3.11 19.26
CA SER A 219 -7.18 -2.88 18.96
C SER A 219 -7.38 -1.75 17.94
N ASN A 220 -6.31 -1.13 17.42
CA ASN A 220 -6.41 0.16 16.76
C ASN A 220 -6.74 0.02 15.27
N GLU A 221 -8.00 0.30 14.95
CA GLU A 221 -8.48 0.46 13.57
C GLU A 221 -7.66 1.49 12.79
N GLU A 222 -7.10 2.52 13.43
CA GLU A 222 -6.27 3.55 12.79
C GLU A 222 -4.93 3.00 12.30
N ALA A 223 -4.25 2.17 13.09
CA ALA A 223 -2.99 1.57 12.67
C ALA A 223 -3.19 0.61 11.49
N LEU A 224 -4.27 -0.19 11.52
CA LEU A 224 -4.66 -1.04 10.39
C LEU A 224 -5.02 -0.21 9.16
N ARG A 225 -5.77 0.89 9.34
CA ARG A 225 -6.12 1.83 8.27
C ARG A 225 -4.86 2.44 7.66
N ALA A 226 -3.92 2.90 8.47
CA ALA A 226 -2.67 3.51 8.02
C ALA A 226 -1.79 2.50 7.27
N LEU A 227 -1.68 1.25 7.75
CA LEU A 227 -0.98 0.17 7.04
C LEU A 227 -1.62 -0.13 5.67
N ARG A 228 -2.95 -0.20 5.60
CA ARG A 228 -3.69 -0.44 4.35
C ARG A 228 -3.49 0.71 3.36
N ILE A 229 -3.57 1.96 3.84
CA ILE A 229 -3.31 3.15 3.03
C ILE A 229 -1.88 3.14 2.49
N LEU A 230 -0.89 2.87 3.35
CA LEU A 230 0.51 2.79 2.94
C LEU A 230 0.73 1.70 1.88
N ALA A 231 0.10 0.53 2.05
CA ALA A 231 0.15 -0.55 1.06
C ALA A 231 -0.42 -0.11 -0.31
N VAL A 232 -1.50 0.67 -0.32
CA VAL A 232 -2.12 1.20 -1.54
C VAL A 232 -1.25 2.28 -2.19
N PHE A 233 -0.66 3.19 -1.41
CA PHE A 233 0.21 4.25 -1.93
C PHE A 233 1.51 3.70 -2.52
N ILE A 234 2.16 2.75 -1.83
CA ILE A 234 3.46 2.21 -2.27
C ILE A 234 3.35 1.19 -3.40
N CYS A 235 2.20 0.53 -3.55
CA CYS A 235 2.04 -0.53 -4.55
C CYS A 235 2.24 0.04 -5.96
N PRO A 236 3.16 -0.46 -6.80
CA PRO A 236 3.31 0.11 -8.14
C PRO A 236 2.03 -0.06 -8.96
N ALA A 237 1.35 -1.20 -8.88
CA ALA A 237 0.14 -1.49 -9.66
C ALA A 237 -0.95 -2.16 -8.80
N PRO A 238 -1.76 -1.40 -8.04
CA PRO A 238 -2.81 -1.99 -7.20
C PRO A 238 -3.82 -2.81 -8.01
N ALA A 239 -4.13 -2.36 -9.23
CA ALA A 239 -5.00 -3.09 -10.15
C ALA A 239 -4.50 -4.50 -10.48
N GLN A 240 -3.19 -4.75 -10.41
CA GLN A 240 -2.56 -6.04 -10.71
C GLN A 240 -2.20 -6.84 -9.44
N HIS A 241 -2.49 -6.31 -8.23
CA HIS A 241 -2.13 -6.93 -6.96
C HIS A 241 -3.39 -7.36 -6.18
N PRO A 242 -3.85 -8.63 -6.28
CA PRO A 242 -5.08 -9.11 -5.65
C PRO A 242 -5.14 -8.87 -4.14
N ALA A 243 -4.04 -9.14 -3.41
CA ALA A 243 -4.00 -8.96 -1.97
C ALA A 243 -4.20 -7.49 -1.55
N VAL A 244 -3.66 -6.52 -2.30
CA VAL A 244 -3.92 -5.08 -2.05
C VAL A 244 -5.40 -4.74 -2.30
N ARG A 245 -6.01 -5.28 -3.36
CA ARG A 245 -7.44 -5.04 -3.62
C ARG A 245 -8.33 -5.63 -2.52
N GLN A 246 -8.06 -6.88 -2.14
CA GLN A 246 -8.88 -7.62 -1.19
C GLN A 246 -8.67 -7.17 0.26
N HIS A 247 -7.43 -6.89 0.68
CA HIS A 247 -7.10 -6.67 2.09
C HIS A 247 -6.74 -5.23 2.44
N ALA A 248 -6.66 -4.33 1.45
CA ALA A 248 -6.61 -2.88 1.68
C ALA A 248 -7.78 -2.13 1.03
N LEU A 249 -7.93 -2.15 -0.30
CA LEU A 249 -8.96 -1.32 -0.96
C LEU A 249 -10.39 -1.70 -0.56
N THR A 250 -10.69 -2.99 -0.40
CA THR A 250 -12.02 -3.44 0.02
C THR A 250 -12.34 -2.97 1.44
N PRO A 251 -11.51 -3.26 2.48
CA PRO A 251 -11.72 -2.70 3.82
C PRO A 251 -11.77 -1.17 3.87
N LEU A 252 -10.90 -0.47 3.13
CA LEU A 252 -10.93 1.00 3.07
C LEU A 252 -12.21 1.54 2.42
N GLY A 253 -12.81 0.79 1.48
CA GLY A 253 -14.09 1.14 0.88
C GLY A 253 -15.29 0.89 1.79
N GLU A 254 -15.17 -0.07 2.71
CA GLU A 254 -16.18 -0.43 3.71
C GLU A 254 -16.04 0.36 5.01
N ASP A 255 -14.92 1.06 5.21
CA ASP A 255 -14.63 1.86 6.40
C ASP A 255 -15.74 2.90 6.68
N ALA A 256 -16.17 2.96 7.94
CA ALA A 256 -17.26 3.82 8.41
C ALA A 256 -16.98 5.32 8.18
N THR A 257 -15.71 5.71 8.12
CA THR A 257 -15.27 7.10 7.87
C THR A 257 -15.34 7.51 6.40
N LYS A 258 -15.80 6.61 5.50
CA LYS A 258 -16.03 6.88 4.07
C LYS A 258 -14.76 7.34 3.33
N ILE A 259 -13.64 6.67 3.60
CA ILE A 259 -12.35 6.93 2.95
C ILE A 259 -12.47 6.87 1.43
N LEU A 260 -13.17 5.87 0.89
CA LEU A 260 -13.50 5.82 -0.53
C LEU A 260 -14.94 6.32 -0.77
N THR A 261 -15.08 7.14 -1.81
CA THR A 261 -16.39 7.60 -2.25
C THR A 261 -17.23 6.43 -2.78
N ASP A 262 -18.56 6.55 -2.66
CA ASP A 262 -19.49 5.53 -3.15
C ASP A 262 -19.29 5.22 -4.65
N ARG A 263 -18.99 6.27 -5.42
CA ARG A 263 -18.69 6.17 -6.86
C ARG A 263 -17.43 5.35 -7.13
N THR A 264 -16.35 5.60 -6.40
CA THR A 264 -15.10 4.84 -6.56
C THR A 264 -15.28 3.39 -6.11
N ARG A 265 -15.95 3.16 -4.97
CA ARG A 265 -16.24 1.80 -4.49
C ARG A 265 -17.08 1.00 -5.49
N ALA A 266 -18.15 1.59 -6.02
CA ALA A 266 -18.99 0.95 -7.03
C ALA A 266 -18.18 0.59 -8.28
N ARG A 267 -17.30 1.48 -8.73
CA ARG A 267 -16.43 1.26 -9.89
C ARG A 267 -15.39 0.16 -9.66
N LEU A 268 -14.79 0.11 -8.46
CA LEU A 268 -13.89 -0.98 -8.09
C LEU A 268 -14.63 -2.33 -8.10
N ALA A 269 -15.82 -2.39 -7.52
CA ALA A 269 -16.65 -3.60 -7.54
C ALA A 269 -17.03 -4.02 -8.97
N GLU A 270 -17.45 -3.08 -9.82
CA GLU A 270 -17.78 -3.34 -11.22
C GLU A 270 -16.59 -3.91 -12.00
N LEU A 271 -15.41 -3.29 -11.88
CA LEU A 271 -14.26 -3.64 -12.71
C LEU A 271 -13.49 -4.88 -12.23
N PHE A 272 -13.58 -5.20 -10.93
CA PHE A 272 -12.87 -6.31 -10.30
C PHE A 272 -13.80 -7.43 -9.84
N THR A 273 -15.03 -7.52 -10.36
CA THR A 273 -15.82 -8.74 -10.24
C THR A 273 -15.04 -9.89 -10.89
N ASP A 274 -14.76 -10.92 -10.11
CA ASP A 274 -14.20 -12.16 -10.65
C ASP A 274 -15.16 -12.70 -11.72
N PRO A 275 -14.68 -13.14 -12.89
CA PRO A 275 -15.52 -13.99 -13.72
C PRO A 275 -15.92 -15.22 -12.88
N PRO A 276 -17.15 -15.72 -12.98
CA PRO A 276 -17.49 -17.00 -12.36
C PRO A 276 -16.47 -18.04 -12.84
N PRO A 277 -16.05 -18.98 -11.97
CA PRO A 277 -15.10 -20.00 -12.37
C PRO A 277 -15.59 -20.68 -13.64
N ASP A 278 -14.72 -20.77 -14.67
CA ASP A 278 -14.99 -21.48 -15.91
C ASP A 278 -15.47 -22.89 -15.56
N GLY A 279 -16.77 -23.16 -15.72
CA GLY A 279 -17.32 -24.44 -15.29
C GLY A 279 -18.83 -24.59 -15.16
N VAL A 280 -19.63 -23.52 -15.23
CA VAL A 280 -21.09 -23.68 -15.38
C VAL A 280 -21.48 -23.32 -16.79
N ALA A 281 -21.41 -24.31 -17.68
CA ALA A 281 -22.18 -24.30 -18.90
C ALA A 281 -23.65 -24.12 -18.49
N LEU A 282 -24.23 -22.96 -18.82
CA LEU A 282 -25.68 -22.85 -18.97
C LEU A 282 -26.05 -23.71 -20.18
N THR A 283 -26.21 -25.01 -19.97
CA THR A 283 -26.99 -25.84 -20.87
C THR A 283 -28.43 -25.36 -20.75
N GLY A 284 -28.91 -24.74 -21.82
CA GLY A 284 -30.31 -24.37 -21.97
C GLY A 284 -31.24 -25.58 -21.87
N GLY A 285 -32.44 -25.29 -21.38
CA GLY A 285 -33.63 -26.12 -21.32
C GLY A 285 -34.75 -25.26 -20.78
#